data_AF-X0WGC2-F1
#
_entry.id   AF-X0WGC2-F1
#
_cell.length_a   1.000
_cell.length_b   1.000
_cell.length_c   1.000
_cell.angle_alpha   90.00
_cell.angle_beta   90.00
_cell.angle_gamma   90.00
#
_symmetry.space_group_name_H-M   'P 1'
#
loop_
_entity.id
_entity.type
_entity.pdbx_description
1 polymer ?
#
loop_
_entity_poly.entity_id
_entity_poly.type
_entity_poly.pdbx_seq_one_letter_code
_entity_poly.pdbx_strand_id
1 'polypeptide(L)' 'MASPHEKLAESLEALRAQQDRGVVAVRSGDLTRTHRERLVKNGFLLEVMKGWYIPSRPDEA' A
#
# COMPACT_ATOMS: atom_id res chain seq x y z
N MET A 1 -1.69 -11.09 20.29
CA MET A 1 -1.72 -9.71 19.75
C MET A 1 -0.90 -9.74 18.47
N ALA A 2 -1.47 -9.40 17.31
CA ALA A 2 -0.70 -9.39 16.06
C ALA A 2 0.43 -8.34 16.16
N SER A 3 1.65 -8.81 15.95
CA SER A 3 2.87 -8.01 15.92
C SER A 3 2.78 -6.93 14.83
N PRO A 4 3.51 -5.81 14.97
CA PRO A 4 3.53 -4.76 13.95
C PRO A 4 3.87 -5.27 12.55
N HIS A 5 4.67 -6.34 12.47
CA HIS A 5 5.07 -7.01 11.24
C HIS A 5 3.92 -7.76 10.56
N GLU A 6 3.09 -8.51 11.32
CA GLU A 6 1.91 -9.20 10.76
C GLU A 6 0.92 -8.22 10.14
N LYS A 7 0.70 -7.10 10.82
CA LYS A 7 -0.15 -6.01 10.32
C LYS A 7 0.42 -5.38 9.04
N LEU A 8 1.73 -5.25 8.93
CA LEU A 8 2.36 -4.77 7.70
C LEU A 8 2.22 -5.81 6.57
N ALA A 9 2.41 -7.09 6.87
CA ALA A 9 2.24 -8.18 5.92
C ALA A 9 0.82 -8.20 5.32
N GLU A 10 -0.23 -8.08 6.14
CA GLU A 10 -1.62 -7.94 5.64
C GLU A 10 -1.78 -6.76 4.67
N SER A 11 -1.18 -5.61 4.98
CA SER A 11 -1.24 -4.45 4.08
C SER A 11 -0.49 -4.71 2.76
N LEU A 12 0.63 -5.42 2.81
CA LEU A 12 1.42 -5.77 1.63
C LEU A 12 0.69 -6.80 0.77
N GLU A 13 -0.01 -7.77 1.36
CA GLU A 13 -0.86 -8.70 0.61
C GLU A 13 -1.99 -7.97 -0.11
N ALA A 14 -2.65 -7.02 0.56
CA ALA A 14 -3.69 -6.20 -0.08
C ALA A 14 -3.13 -5.40 -1.26
N LEU A 15 -1.93 -4.83 -1.13
CA LEU A 15 -1.25 -4.14 -2.22
C LEU A 15 -0.85 -5.10 -3.36
N ARG A 16 -0.34 -6.28 -3.01
CA ARG A 16 0.05 -7.32 -3.95
C ARG A 16 -1.12 -7.82 -4.78
N ALA A 17 -2.28 -8.01 -4.15
CA ALA A 17 -3.51 -8.40 -4.85
C ALA A 17 -3.92 -7.38 -5.93
N GLN A 18 -3.64 -6.08 -5.74
CA GLN A 18 -3.85 -5.07 -6.77
C GLN A 18 -2.81 -5.18 -7.90
N GLN A 19 -1.53 -5.36 -7.55
CA GLN A 19 -0.46 -5.53 -8.53
C GLN A 19 -0.63 -6.79 -9.40
N ASP A 20 -1.06 -7.91 -8.81
CA ASP A 20 -1.33 -9.16 -9.53
C ASP A 20 -2.49 -9.02 -10.52
N ARG A 21 -3.40 -8.06 -10.29
CA ARG A 21 -4.45 -7.68 -11.24
C ARG A 21 -3.97 -6.73 -12.34
N GLY A 22 -2.69 -6.37 -12.36
CA GLY A 22 -2.10 -5.40 -13.27
C GLY A 22 -2.42 -3.94 -12.92
N VAL A 23 -2.91 -3.68 -11.69
CA VAL A 23 -3.24 -2.33 -11.23
C VAL A 23 -1.97 -1.63 -10.77
N VAL A 24 -1.44 -0.76 -11.64
CA VAL A 24 -0.27 0.07 -11.34
C VAL A 24 -0.63 1.29 -10.48
N ALA A 25 -1.87 1.77 -10.58
CA ALA A 25 -2.36 2.93 -9.86
C ALA A 25 -3.50 2.52 -8.91
N VAL A 26 -3.23 2.59 -7.61
CA VAL A 26 -4.16 2.21 -6.54
C VAL A 26 -5.03 3.42 -6.18
N ARG A 27 -6.35 3.28 -6.24
CA ARG A 27 -7.26 4.35 -5.82
C ARG A 27 -7.49 4.30 -4.32
N SER A 28 -7.84 5.43 -3.73
CA SER A 28 -8.19 5.51 -2.29
C SER A 28 -9.32 4.59 -1.85
N GLY A 29 -10.12 4.06 -2.79
CA GLY A 29 -11.20 3.10 -2.54
C GLY A 29 -10.77 1.64 -2.67
N ASP A 30 -9.61 1.35 -3.27
CA ASP A 30 -9.11 -0.02 -3.47
C ASP A 30 -8.41 -0.58 -2.22
N LEU A 31 -8.02 0.30 -1.29
CA LEU A 31 -7.42 -0.05 -0.01
C LEU A 31 -8.16 0.63 1.13
N THR A 32 -8.27 -0.04 2.27
CA THR A 32 -8.81 0.56 3.48
C THR A 32 -7.89 1.70 3.97
N ARG A 33 -8.45 2.66 4.72
CA ARG A 33 -7.68 3.78 5.29
C ARG A 33 -6.48 3.27 6.09
N THR A 34 -6.66 2.20 6.86
CA THR A 34 -5.61 1.58 7.68
C THR A 34 -4.46 1.01 6.84
N HIS A 35 -4.76 0.26 5.76
CA HIS A 35 -3.70 -0.29 4.90
C HIS A 35 -2.96 0.82 4.18
N ARG A 36 -3.68 1.81 3.64
CA ARG A 36 -3.11 2.96 2.95
C ARG A 36 -2.15 3.74 3.85
N GLU A 37 -2.59 4.18 5.01
CA GLU A 37 -1.74 4.94 5.95
C GLU A 37 -0.51 4.13 6.35
N ARG A 38 -0.65 2.82 6.56
CA ARG A 38 0.47 1.93 6.88
C ARG A 38 1.46 1.81 5.73
N LEU A 39 1.00 1.61 4.50
CA LEU A 39 1.87 1.46 3.33
C LEU A 39 2.59 2.76 3.00
N VAL A 40 1.89 3.90 3.06
CA VAL A 40 2.50 5.24 2.86
C VAL A 40 3.55 5.50 3.93
N LYS A 41 3.24 5.24 5.21
CA LYS A 41 4.19 5.43 6.31
C LYS A 41 5.46 4.57 6.18
N ASN A 42 5.35 3.40 5.57
CA ASN A 42 6.47 2.49 5.35
C ASN A 42 7.10 2.65 3.95
N GLY A 43 6.72 3.66 3.16
CA GLY A 43 7.31 3.93 1.85
C GLY A 43 6.91 2.98 0.72
N PHE A 44 5.96 2.06 0.97
CA PHE A 44 5.46 1.12 -0.05
C PHE A 44 4.44 1.74 -1.00
N LEU A 45 3.91 2.91 -0.66
CA LEU A 45 2.85 3.58 -1.41
C LEU A 45 3.09 5.09 -1.44
N LEU A 46 3.03 5.68 -2.62
CA LEU A 46 3.26 7.10 -2.84
C LEU A 46 2.01 7.77 -3.40
N GLU A 47 1.58 8.88 -2.80
CA GLU A 47 0.48 9.68 -3.32
C GLU A 47 0.95 10.53 -4.49
N VAL A 48 0.43 10.26 -5.69
CA VAL A 48 0.78 11.00 -6.91
C VAL A 48 -0.22 12.11 -7.22
N MET A 49 -1.49 11.88 -6.89
CA MET A 49 -2.56 12.88 -6.98
C MET A 49 -3.64 12.55 -5.95
N LYS A 50 -4.48 13.53 -5.61
CA LYS A 50 -5.48 13.38 -4.54
C LYS A 50 -6.36 12.14 -4.75
N GLY A 51 -6.24 11.17 -3.85
CA GLY A 51 -7.00 9.92 -3.90
C GLY A 51 -6.44 8.84 -4.83
N TRP A 52 -5.22 9.03 -5.34
CA TRP A 52 -4.50 8.07 -6.18
C TRP A 52 -3.08 7.85 -5.69
N TYR A 53 -2.68 6.60 -5.76
CA TYR A 53 -1.45 6.12 -5.19
C TYR A 53 -0.74 5.20 -6.16
N ILE A 54 0.59 5.19 -6.11
CA ILE A 54 1.41 4.21 -6.83
C ILE A 54 2.20 3.36 -5.83
N PRO A 55 2.34 2.05 -6.08
CA PRO A 55 3.27 1.24 -5.31
C PRO A 55 4.69 1.74 -5.57
N SER A 56 5.44 1.96 -4.49
CA SER A 56 6.86 2.34 -4.55
C SER A 56 7.68 1.34 -3.75
N ARG A 57 8.96 1.20 -4.09
CA ARG A 57 9.89 0.41 -3.28
C ARG A 57 10.49 1.32 -2.21
N PRO A 58 10.42 0.95 -0.92
CA PRO A 58 11.04 1.75 0.14
C PRO A 58 12.57 1.73 0.08
N ASP A 59 13.18 0.74 -0.58
CA ASP A 59 14.63 0.64 -0.83
C ASP A 59 15.16 1.60 -1.91
N GLU A 60 14.29 2.35 -2.58
CA GLU A 60 14.67 3.28 -3.65
C GLU A 60 14.88 4.73 -3.17
N ALA A 61 14.81 4.97 -1.85
CA ALA A 61 14.93 6.29 -1.22
C ALA A 61 16.23 6.47 -0.41
#